data_AF-A0A957CBR2-F1
#
_entry.id   AF-A0A957CBR2-F1
#
_cell.length_a   1.000
_cell.length_b   1.000
_cell.length_c   1.000
_cell.angle_alpha   90.00
_cell.angle_beta   90.00
_cell.angle_gamma   90.00
#
_symmetry.space_group_name_H-M   'P 1'
#
loop_
_entity.id
_entity.type
_entity.pdbx_description
1 polymer ?
#
loop_
_entity_poly.entity_id
_entity_poly.type
_entity_poly.pdbx_seq_one_letter_code
_entity_poly.pdbx_strand_id
1 'polypeptide(L)'
;MFWKRKSLVWAVVGLGLLLLALWGWEWVLFEASVWQAGVGGVPITERLTLDPIGNTLAIVALVSMVCVVLLTVYRLNKQATLPVSGWWVIPLLAVVGLGIMLYLSSIPETMICYPSGACQVIQQSEYGEILNVPVGIWGAVGYLAILMTWSASLIGSSRLLRVVPWALLALTLLGVLFSLYFTFLEPFVIGATCPWCLTSAILMTILFWLSAETVQSLRLENAIYG
;
A
#
# COMPACT_ATOMS: atom_id res chain seq x y z
N MET A 1 18.47 9.46 31.30
CA MET A 1 17.35 9.77 30.38
C MET A 1 17.38 8.99 29.05
N PHE A 2 18.52 8.42 28.64
CA PHE A 2 18.71 7.70 27.36
C PHE A 2 18.00 6.33 27.23
N TRP A 3 17.71 5.65 28.35
CA TRP A 3 17.15 4.30 28.36
C TRP A 3 15.64 4.27 28.00
N LYS A 4 14.89 5.31 28.40
CA LYS A 4 13.44 5.43 28.15
C LYS A 4 13.05 5.62 26.67
N ARG A 5 13.93 6.13 25.81
CA ARG A 5 13.63 6.32 24.37
C ARG A 5 13.81 5.05 23.53
N LYS A 6 14.74 4.17 23.90
CA LYS A 6 14.93 2.89 23.22
C LYS A 6 13.77 1.93 23.46
N SER A 7 13.23 1.89 24.68
CA SER A 7 12.04 1.09 24.99
C SER A 7 10.82 1.59 24.22
N LEU A 8 10.71 2.90 23.97
CA LEU A 8 9.57 3.47 23.24
C LEU A 8 9.55 3.07 21.77
N VAL A 9 10.70 3.11 21.08
CA VAL A 9 10.76 2.72 19.66
C VAL A 9 10.50 1.22 19.48
N TRP A 10 11.08 0.37 20.33
CA TRP A 10 10.80 -1.07 20.29
C TRP A 10 9.37 -1.41 20.75
N ALA A 11 8.80 -0.64 21.67
CA ALA A 11 7.39 -0.77 22.03
C ALA A 11 6.47 -0.33 20.88
N VAL A 12 6.78 0.75 20.15
CA VAL A 12 5.97 1.20 19.01
C VAL A 12 6.07 0.25 17.81
N VAL A 13 7.27 -0.24 17.51
CA VAL A 13 7.48 -1.25 16.44
C VAL A 13 6.85 -2.60 16.82
N GLY A 14 7.03 -3.04 18.07
CA GLY A 14 6.44 -4.27 18.58
C GLY A 14 4.92 -4.20 18.68
N LEU A 15 4.37 -3.08 19.14
CA LEU A 15 2.93 -2.82 19.16
C LEU A 15 2.39 -2.71 17.74
N GLY A 16 3.12 -2.11 16.80
CA GLY A 16 2.73 -2.06 15.38
C GLY A 16 2.67 -3.45 14.73
N LEU A 17 3.64 -4.32 15.00
CA LEU A 17 3.64 -5.71 14.52
C LEU A 17 2.54 -6.56 15.17
N LEU A 18 2.29 -6.38 16.48
CA LEU A 18 1.17 -7.02 17.18
C LEU A 18 -0.17 -6.52 16.67
N LEU A 19 -0.32 -5.21 16.45
CA LEU A 19 -1.52 -4.63 15.87
C LEU A 19 -1.74 -5.14 14.46
N LEU A 20 -0.71 -5.23 13.61
CA LEU A 20 -0.80 -5.83 12.27
C LEU A 20 -1.19 -7.31 12.30
N ALA A 21 -0.69 -8.08 13.27
CA ALA A 21 -1.04 -9.48 13.43
C ALA A 21 -2.48 -9.68 13.92
N LEU A 22 -2.93 -8.83 14.85
CA LEU A 22 -4.32 -8.80 15.31
C LEU A 22 -5.25 -8.32 14.20
N TRP A 23 -4.83 -7.32 13.44
CA TRP A 23 -5.54 -6.81 12.26
C TRP A 23 -5.68 -7.86 11.18
N GLY A 24 -4.62 -8.63 10.89
CA GLY A 24 -4.67 -9.72 9.93
C GLY A 24 -5.69 -10.80 10.33
N TRP A 25 -5.86 -11.05 11.63
CA TRP A 25 -6.85 -12.01 12.12
C TRP A 25 -8.29 -11.52 11.96
N GLU A 26 -8.56 -10.25 12.25
CA GLU A 26 -9.88 -9.63 12.02
C GLU A 26 -10.21 -9.54 10.52
N TRP A 27 -9.21 -9.27 9.69
CA TRP A 27 -9.32 -9.25 8.23
C TRP A 27 -9.72 -10.61 7.65
N VAL A 28 -9.07 -11.69 8.10
CA VAL A 28 -9.39 -13.05 7.65
C VAL A 28 -10.82 -13.45 8.03
N LEU A 29 -11.29 -13.04 9.22
CA LEU A 29 -12.68 -13.27 9.65
C LEU A 29 -13.68 -12.48 8.81
N PHE A 30 -13.36 -11.23 8.49
CA PHE A 30 -14.16 -10.39 7.60
C PHE A 30 -14.25 -11.00 6.19
N GLU A 31 -13.13 -11.39 5.59
CA GLU A 31 -13.12 -12.06 4.28
C GLU A 31 -13.94 -13.35 4.29
N ALA A 32 -13.82 -14.16 5.34
CA ALA A 32 -14.61 -15.39 5.48
C ALA A 32 -16.12 -15.10 5.52
N SER A 33 -16.56 -14.02 6.16
CA SER A 33 -17.98 -13.62 6.17
C SER A 33 -18.47 -13.12 4.81
N VAL A 34 -17.67 -12.32 4.10
CA VAL A 34 -18.04 -11.75 2.79
C VAL A 34 -18.08 -12.83 1.71
N TRP A 35 -17.10 -13.75 1.71
CA TRP A 35 -17.07 -14.87 0.77
C TRP A 35 -18.26 -15.82 0.91
N GLN A 36 -18.78 -16.00 2.13
CA GLN A 36 -19.98 -16.79 2.38
C GLN A 36 -21.27 -16.10 1.91
N ALA A 37 -21.27 -14.77 1.81
CA ALA A 37 -22.47 -13.97 1.53
C ALA A 37 -22.74 -13.71 0.03
N GLY A 38 -21.72 -13.50 -0.81
CA GLY A 38 -21.96 -12.75 -2.06
C GLY A 38 -21.45 -13.30 -3.40
N VAL A 39 -20.49 -14.23 -3.46
CA VAL A 39 -19.68 -14.36 -4.70
C VAL A 39 -20.14 -15.47 -5.67
N GLY A 40 -21.06 -16.35 -5.27
CA GLY A 40 -21.28 -17.66 -5.92
C GLY A 40 -22.14 -17.72 -7.19
N GLY A 41 -22.65 -16.60 -7.74
CA GLY A 41 -23.73 -16.65 -8.74
C GLY A 41 -23.43 -16.18 -10.17
N VAL A 42 -22.46 -15.29 -10.38
CA VAL A 42 -22.27 -14.59 -11.65
C VAL A 42 -20.91 -14.95 -12.26
N PRO A 43 -20.84 -15.37 -13.53
CA PRO A 43 -19.58 -15.73 -14.18
C PRO A 43 -18.63 -14.53 -14.29
N ILE A 44 -17.32 -14.80 -14.14
CA ILE A 44 -16.26 -13.79 -14.18
C ILE A 44 -16.30 -12.97 -15.47
N THR A 45 -16.62 -13.59 -16.61
CA THR A 45 -16.69 -12.91 -17.91
C THR A 45 -17.75 -11.80 -17.94
N GLU A 46 -18.89 -12.01 -17.30
CA GLU A 46 -19.97 -11.02 -17.23
C GLU A 46 -19.55 -9.81 -16.38
N ARG A 47 -18.81 -10.06 -15.30
CA ARG A 47 -18.23 -8.99 -14.47
C ARG A 47 -17.18 -8.18 -15.22
N LEU A 48 -16.30 -8.82 -15.98
CA LEU A 48 -15.29 -8.10 -16.77
C LEU A 48 -15.93 -7.17 -17.82
N THR A 49 -17.10 -7.55 -18.36
CA THR A 49 -17.80 -6.74 -19.38
C THR A 49 -18.53 -5.51 -18.83
N LEU A 50 -18.69 -5.38 -17.51
CA LEU A 50 -19.37 -4.22 -16.90
C LEU A 50 -18.56 -2.92 -17.05
N ASP A 51 -17.24 -2.98 -16.88
CA ASP A 51 -16.31 -1.85 -17.11
C ASP A 51 -15.07 -2.33 -17.89
N PRO A 52 -15.16 -2.51 -19.22
CA PRO A 52 -14.10 -3.14 -19.99
C PRO A 52 -12.79 -2.34 -19.98
N ILE A 53 -12.87 -1.01 -19.96
CA ILE A 53 -11.69 -0.13 -19.94
C ILE A 53 -11.05 -0.17 -18.55
N GLY A 54 -11.86 0.04 -17.50
CA GLY A 54 -11.38 0.01 -16.12
C GLY A 54 -10.74 -1.34 -15.78
N ASN A 55 -11.43 -2.44 -16.07
CA ASN A 55 -10.98 -3.79 -15.74
C ASN A 55 -9.71 -4.17 -16.53
N THR A 56 -9.55 -3.71 -17.78
CA THR A 56 -8.31 -3.91 -18.54
C THR A 56 -7.14 -3.17 -17.88
N LEU A 57 -7.36 -1.92 -17.45
CA LEU A 57 -6.34 -1.14 -16.74
C LEU A 57 -5.97 -1.78 -15.39
N ALA A 58 -6.95 -2.30 -14.65
CA ALA A 58 -6.72 -3.03 -13.40
C ALA A 58 -5.88 -4.28 -13.63
N ILE A 59 -6.18 -5.09 -14.65
CA ILE A 59 -5.39 -6.30 -14.97
C ILE A 59 -3.95 -5.94 -15.34
N VAL A 60 -3.75 -4.92 -16.18
CA VAL A 60 -2.40 -4.45 -16.55
C VAL A 60 -1.64 -3.96 -15.32
N ALA A 61 -2.30 -3.16 -14.47
CA ALA A 61 -1.71 -2.67 -13.23
C ALA A 61 -1.33 -3.85 -12.32
N LEU A 62 -2.22 -4.82 -12.12
CA LEU A 62 -1.97 -6.00 -11.29
C LEU A 62 -0.76 -6.79 -11.78
N VAL A 63 -0.68 -7.08 -13.08
CA VAL A 63 0.49 -7.76 -13.68
C VAL A 63 1.76 -6.94 -13.46
N SER A 64 1.69 -5.61 -13.66
CA SER A 64 2.84 -4.72 -13.44
C SER A 64 3.29 -4.71 -11.98
N MET A 65 2.36 -4.67 -11.02
CA MET A 65 2.64 -4.66 -9.59
C MET A 65 3.29 -5.98 -9.16
N VAL A 66 2.75 -7.12 -9.59
CA VAL A 66 3.34 -8.43 -9.32
C VAL A 66 4.76 -8.53 -9.90
N CYS A 67 4.95 -8.07 -11.13
CA CYS A 67 6.27 -8.02 -11.76
C CYS A 67 7.25 -7.16 -10.95
N VAL A 68 6.85 -5.94 -10.56
CA VAL A 68 7.65 -5.04 -9.73
C VAL A 68 8.00 -5.69 -8.39
N VAL A 69 7.05 -6.33 -7.71
CA VAL A 69 7.30 -7.03 -6.44
C VAL A 69 8.32 -8.15 -6.62
N LEU A 70 8.14 -9.01 -7.62
CA LEU A 70 9.07 -10.12 -7.91
C LEU A 70 10.46 -9.61 -8.28
N LEU A 71 10.55 -8.57 -9.11
CA LEU A 71 11.81 -7.93 -9.48
C LEU A 71 12.49 -7.31 -8.26
N THR A 72 11.76 -6.60 -7.39
CA THR A 72 12.30 -6.02 -6.16
C THR A 72 12.88 -7.10 -5.26
N VAL A 73 12.12 -8.18 -5.01
CA VAL A 73 12.58 -9.32 -4.18
C VAL A 73 13.81 -9.97 -4.80
N TYR A 74 13.81 -10.22 -6.10
CA TYR A 74 14.95 -10.77 -6.82
C TYR A 74 16.20 -9.88 -6.68
N ARG A 75 16.05 -8.56 -6.85
CA ARG A 75 17.16 -7.61 -6.71
C ARG A 75 17.64 -7.47 -5.26
N LEU A 76 16.75 -7.52 -4.28
CA LEU A 76 17.12 -7.51 -2.85
C LEU A 76 17.89 -8.76 -2.41
N ASN A 77 17.76 -9.86 -3.15
CA ASN A 77 18.52 -11.10 -2.91
C ASN A 77 19.91 -11.07 -3.58
N LYS A 78 20.13 -10.18 -4.56
CA LYS A 78 21.43 -9.98 -5.19
C LYS A 78 22.25 -8.92 -4.42
N GLN A 79 23.58 -8.99 -4.57
CA GLN A 79 24.46 -7.96 -4.03
C GLN A 79 24.14 -6.62 -4.70
N ALA A 80 24.07 -5.57 -3.89
CA ALA A 80 23.82 -4.24 -4.41
C ALA A 80 25.03 -3.80 -5.25
N THR A 81 24.76 -3.14 -6.39
CA THR A 81 25.78 -2.83 -7.41
C THR A 81 25.85 -1.35 -7.76
N LEU A 82 24.79 -0.55 -7.50
CA LEU A 82 24.74 0.87 -7.81
C LEU A 82 24.00 1.66 -6.72
N PRO A 83 24.54 2.79 -6.24
CA PRO A 83 23.85 3.68 -5.32
C PRO A 83 22.86 4.55 -6.09
N VAL A 84 21.58 4.18 -6.08
CA VAL A 84 20.48 5.04 -6.53
C VAL A 84 19.69 5.49 -5.31
N SER A 85 19.50 6.81 -5.16
CA SER A 85 18.83 7.39 -3.99
C SER A 85 17.77 8.39 -4.45
N GLY A 86 16.54 7.90 -4.60
CA GLY A 86 15.34 8.72 -4.78
C GLY A 86 14.75 9.23 -3.46
N TRP A 87 15.59 9.48 -2.45
CA TRP A 87 15.14 9.71 -1.06
C TRP A 87 14.11 10.85 -0.90
N TRP A 88 14.27 11.92 -1.67
CA TRP A 88 13.38 13.08 -1.66
C TRP A 88 12.10 12.88 -2.48
N VAL A 89 12.05 11.85 -3.32
CA VAL A 89 10.86 11.50 -4.10
C VAL A 89 9.82 10.81 -3.22
N ILE A 90 10.25 10.07 -2.21
CA ILE A 90 9.39 9.35 -1.24
C ILE A 90 8.33 10.27 -0.60
N PRO A 91 8.68 11.39 0.07
CA PRO A 91 7.69 12.25 0.71
C PRO A 91 6.76 12.91 -0.30
N LEU A 92 7.24 13.24 -1.51
CA LEU A 92 6.42 13.85 -2.55
C LEU A 92 5.31 12.88 -2.99
N LEU A 93 5.67 11.65 -3.33
CA LEU A 93 4.69 10.61 -3.71
C LEU A 93 3.74 10.28 -2.55
N ALA A 94 4.24 10.23 -1.32
CA ALA A 94 3.41 9.92 -0.17
C ALA A 94 2.41 11.05 0.16
N VAL A 95 2.77 12.32 -0.02
CA VAL A 95 1.83 13.45 0.10
C VAL A 95 0.76 13.40 -0.99
N VAL A 96 1.14 13.09 -2.24
CA VAL A 96 0.18 12.94 -3.35
C VAL A 96 -0.80 11.80 -3.05
N GLY A 97 -0.29 10.63 -2.64
CA GLY A 97 -1.12 9.48 -2.27
C GLY A 97 -2.05 9.76 -1.09
N LEU A 98 -1.55 10.46 -0.06
CA LEU A 98 -2.35 10.91 1.07
C LEU A 98 -3.49 11.84 0.60
N GLY A 99 -3.20 12.79 -0.28
CA GLY A 99 -4.18 13.70 -0.85
C GLY A 99 -5.28 12.97 -1.62
N ILE A 100 -4.92 11.98 -2.46
CA ILE A 100 -5.87 11.15 -3.20
C ILE A 100 -6.80 10.40 -2.24
N MET A 101 -6.23 9.80 -1.19
CA MET A 101 -6.99 8.99 -0.23
C MET A 101 -7.92 9.83 0.65
N LEU A 102 -7.45 10.99 1.13
CA LEU A 102 -8.29 11.93 1.88
C LEU A 102 -9.39 12.52 1.00
N TYR A 103 -9.09 12.82 -0.27
CA TYR A 103 -10.08 13.26 -1.23
C TYR A 103 -11.17 12.21 -1.41
N LEU A 104 -10.78 10.95 -1.66
CA LEU A 104 -11.73 9.84 -1.83
C LEU A 104 -12.59 9.61 -0.58
N SER A 105 -12.03 9.81 0.61
CA SER A 105 -12.74 9.70 1.89
C SER A 105 -13.69 10.87 2.17
N SER A 106 -13.50 12.01 1.51
CA SER A 106 -14.28 13.24 1.77
C SER A 106 -15.41 13.44 0.77
N ILE A 107 -15.33 12.79 -0.40
CA ILE A 107 -16.37 12.90 -1.42
C ILE A 107 -17.58 12.03 -1.04
N PRO A 108 -18.80 12.48 -1.36
CA PRO A 108 -19.99 11.68 -1.14
C PRO A 108 -20.00 10.45 -2.06
N GLU A 109 -20.54 9.34 -1.55
CA GLU A 109 -20.67 8.06 -2.27
C GLU A 109 -21.43 8.17 -3.59
N THR A 110 -22.24 9.23 -3.77
CA THR A 110 -23.03 9.49 -4.97
C THR A 110 -22.25 10.16 -6.10
N MET A 111 -20.95 10.42 -5.91
CA MET A 111 -20.13 11.04 -6.93
C MET A 111 -19.77 10.03 -8.04
N ILE A 112 -20.30 10.28 -9.23
CA ILE A 112 -19.94 9.56 -10.45
C ILE A 112 -18.50 9.91 -10.82
N CYS A 113 -17.56 9.02 -10.54
CA CYS A 113 -16.26 9.06 -11.21
C CYS A 113 -16.46 8.71 -12.68
N TYR A 114 -16.34 9.72 -13.54
CA TYR A 114 -16.37 9.55 -14.98
C TYR A 114 -15.21 8.64 -15.44
N PRO A 115 -15.42 7.68 -16.37
CA PRO A 115 -16.58 7.53 -17.27
C PRO A 115 -17.68 6.56 -16.80
N SER A 116 -17.42 5.66 -15.85
CA SER A 116 -18.28 4.50 -15.56
C SER A 116 -19.08 4.58 -14.25
N GLY A 117 -18.83 5.57 -13.39
CA GLY A 117 -19.40 5.59 -12.03
C GLY A 117 -18.82 4.51 -11.11
N ALA A 118 -17.74 3.84 -11.53
CA ALA A 118 -17.13 2.72 -10.83
C ALA A 118 -16.68 3.04 -9.39
N CYS A 119 -16.27 4.28 -9.10
CA CYS A 119 -15.95 4.69 -7.73
C CYS A 119 -17.13 4.53 -6.78
N GLN A 120 -18.33 4.92 -7.20
CA GLN A 120 -19.55 4.80 -6.38
C GLN A 120 -19.84 3.32 -6.13
N VAL A 121 -19.77 2.48 -7.17
CA VAL A 121 -19.99 1.03 -7.04
C VAL A 121 -19.00 0.41 -6.05
N ILE A 122 -17.73 0.81 -6.09
CA ILE A 122 -16.70 0.30 -5.17
C ILE A 122 -16.90 0.80 -3.75
N GLN A 123 -17.19 2.10 -3.56
CA GLN A 123 -17.42 2.66 -2.22
C GLN A 123 -18.66 2.09 -1.54
N GLN A 124 -19.72 1.79 -2.30
CA GLN A 124 -20.96 1.20 -1.79
C GLN A 124 -20.92 -0.33 -1.71
N SER A 125 -19.82 -0.96 -2.15
CA SER A 125 -19.65 -2.41 -2.06
C SER A 125 -19.36 -2.84 -0.63
N GLU A 126 -19.56 -4.13 -0.33
CA GLU A 126 -19.16 -4.71 0.95
C GLU A 126 -17.66 -4.55 1.25
N TYR A 127 -16.83 -4.34 0.21
CA TYR A 127 -15.40 -4.09 0.34
C TYR A 127 -15.04 -2.60 0.47
N GLY A 128 -16.00 -1.69 0.33
CA GLY A 128 -15.81 -0.23 0.43
C GLY A 128 -15.55 0.25 1.87
N GLU A 129 -15.94 -0.56 2.85
CA GLU A 129 -15.72 -0.33 4.27
C GLU A 129 -15.07 -1.55 4.93
N ILE A 130 -14.07 -1.29 5.77
CA ILE A 130 -13.45 -2.31 6.63
C ILE A 130 -13.72 -1.88 8.06
N LEU A 131 -14.39 -2.74 8.84
CA LEU A 131 -14.76 -2.46 10.24
C LEU A 131 -15.62 -1.18 10.40
N ASN A 132 -16.53 -0.91 9.45
CA ASN A 132 -17.32 0.33 9.37
C ASN A 132 -16.47 1.60 9.15
N VAL A 133 -15.26 1.45 8.59
CA VAL A 133 -14.38 2.56 8.24
C VAL A 133 -14.08 2.51 6.74
N PRO A 134 -14.32 3.59 5.99
CA PRO A 134 -14.03 3.65 4.57
C PRO A 134 -12.58 3.27 4.23
N VAL A 135 -12.38 2.46 3.19
CA VAL A 135 -11.04 2.02 2.73
C VAL A 135 -10.11 3.21 2.44
N GLY A 136 -10.66 4.35 2.01
CA GLY A 136 -9.89 5.58 1.79
C GLY A 136 -9.13 6.06 3.03
N ILE A 137 -9.71 5.90 4.23
CA ILE A 137 -9.06 6.28 5.49
C ILE A 137 -7.88 5.33 5.77
N TRP A 138 -8.04 4.04 5.53
CA TRP A 138 -6.95 3.06 5.69
C TRP A 138 -5.77 3.36 4.76
N GLY A 139 -6.05 3.72 3.50
CA GLY A 139 -5.02 4.21 2.59
C GLY A 139 -4.32 5.46 3.10
N ALA A 140 -5.07 6.44 3.62
CA ALA A 140 -4.52 7.67 4.20
C ALA A 140 -3.61 7.39 5.40
N VAL A 141 -4.01 6.48 6.31
CA VAL A 141 -3.19 6.05 7.45
C VAL A 141 -1.87 5.44 6.97
N GLY A 142 -1.90 4.61 5.92
CA GLY A 142 -0.69 4.03 5.32
C GLY A 142 0.29 5.09 4.81
N TYR A 143 -0.19 6.07 4.03
CA TYR A 143 0.66 7.15 3.54
C TYR A 143 1.18 8.06 4.66
N LEU A 144 0.36 8.33 5.67
CA LEU A 144 0.75 9.12 6.83
C LEU A 144 1.83 8.40 7.66
N ALA A 145 1.75 7.07 7.82
CA ALA A 145 2.79 6.26 8.45
C ALA A 145 4.12 6.33 7.68
N ILE A 146 4.08 6.28 6.35
CA ILE A 146 5.26 6.44 5.49
C ILE A 146 5.89 7.83 5.70
N LEU A 147 5.08 8.90 5.70
CA LEU A 147 5.55 10.26 5.91
C LEU A 147 6.16 10.49 7.30
N MET A 148 5.54 9.94 8.35
CA MET A 148 6.09 10.00 9.71
C MET A 148 7.42 9.25 9.83
N THR A 149 7.52 8.09 9.19
CA THR A 149 8.75 7.29 9.20
C THR A 149 9.86 8.00 8.43
N TRP A 150 9.54 8.61 7.30
CA TRP A 150 10.49 9.41 6.53
C TRP A 150 10.92 10.68 7.28
N SER A 151 10.00 11.43 7.91
CA SER A 151 10.35 12.65 8.65
C SER A 151 11.18 12.35 9.91
N ALA A 152 10.99 11.19 10.54
CA ALA A 152 11.83 10.72 11.64
C ALA A 152 13.31 10.55 11.24
N SER A 153 13.62 10.35 9.96
CA SER A 153 14.99 10.32 9.47
C SER A 153 15.70 11.67 9.56
N LEU A 154 14.97 12.79 9.43
CA LEU A 154 15.53 14.14 9.40
C LEU A 154 16.03 14.59 10.79
N ILE A 155 15.43 14.03 11.84
CA ILE A 155 15.67 14.40 13.24
C ILE A 155 16.43 13.28 13.98
N GLY A 156 16.61 12.12 13.32
CA GLY A 156 17.11 10.90 13.91
C GLY A 156 18.63 10.87 14.10
N SER A 157 19.09 10.21 15.17
CA SER A 157 20.51 9.88 15.35
C SER A 157 21.02 8.91 14.27
N SER A 158 22.34 8.74 14.14
CA SER A 158 22.99 7.79 13.20
C SER A 158 22.46 6.36 13.26
N ARG A 159 21.95 5.92 14.43
CA ARG A 159 21.34 4.60 14.60
C ARG A 159 19.93 4.51 14.02
N LEU A 160 19.17 5.61 14.00
CA LEU A 160 17.84 5.69 13.38
C LEU A 160 17.95 5.62 11.85
N LEU A 161 18.96 6.30 11.28
CA LEU A 161 19.21 6.29 9.83
C LEU A 161 19.44 4.88 9.27
N ARG A 162 19.91 3.94 10.11
CA ARG A 162 20.05 2.52 9.74
C ARG A 162 18.75 1.71 9.80
N VAL A 163 17.75 2.16 10.56
CA VAL A 163 16.48 1.44 10.79
C VAL A 163 15.37 1.96 9.87
N VAL A 164 15.35 3.27 9.59
CA VAL A 164 14.30 3.90 8.78
C VAL A 164 14.12 3.25 7.40
N PRO A 165 15.18 2.96 6.60
CA PRO A 165 15.00 2.34 5.29
C PRO A 165 14.29 0.98 5.35
N TRP A 166 14.61 0.17 6.37
CA TRP A 166 13.94 -1.11 6.62
C TRP A 166 12.48 -0.94 7.04
N ALA A 167 12.20 0.05 7.88
CA ALA A 167 10.83 0.35 8.30
C ALA A 167 9.97 0.85 7.12
N LEU A 168 10.51 1.73 6.28
CA LEU A 168 9.85 2.17 5.05
C LEU A 168 9.60 1.01 4.10
N LEU A 169 10.57 0.11 3.92
CA LEU A 169 10.39 -1.09 3.10
C LEU A 169 9.26 -1.97 3.63
N ALA A 170 9.20 -2.20 4.94
CA ALA A 170 8.14 -3.00 5.56
C ALA A 170 6.75 -2.34 5.38
N LEU A 171 6.63 -1.04 5.64
CA LEU A 171 5.36 -0.31 5.49
C LEU A 171 4.89 -0.28 4.04
N THR A 172 5.78 0.00 3.10
CA THR A 172 5.46 0.03 1.67
C THR A 172 5.15 -1.36 1.11
N LEU A 173 5.82 -2.42 1.61
CA LEU A 173 5.47 -3.79 1.26
C LEU A 173 4.05 -4.13 1.71
N LEU A 174 3.69 -3.83 2.95
CA LEU A 174 2.33 -4.02 3.46
C LEU A 174 1.31 -3.23 2.64
N GLY A 175 1.62 -1.97 2.32
CA GLY A 175 0.79 -1.12 1.46
C GLY A 175 0.59 -1.72 0.07
N VAL A 176 1.64 -2.23 -0.57
CA VAL A 176 1.54 -2.88 -1.89
C VAL A 176 0.75 -4.18 -1.85
N LEU A 177 0.92 -5.01 -0.80
CA LEU A 177 0.14 -6.23 -0.64
C LEU A 177 -1.36 -5.91 -0.47
N PHE A 178 -1.68 -4.88 0.30
CA PHE A 178 -3.04 -4.38 0.44
C PHE A 178 -3.58 -3.86 -0.90
N SER A 179 -2.80 -3.04 -1.62
CA SER A 179 -3.20 -2.56 -2.95
C SER A 179 -3.38 -3.69 -3.97
N LEU A 180 -2.53 -4.71 -3.96
CA LEU A 180 -2.67 -5.88 -4.83
C LEU A 180 -3.99 -6.62 -4.58
N TYR A 181 -4.37 -6.76 -3.32
CA TYR A 181 -5.64 -7.37 -2.94
C TYR A 181 -6.84 -6.57 -3.48
N PHE A 182 -6.86 -5.25 -3.27
CA PHE A 182 -7.95 -4.40 -3.78
C PHE A 182 -8.00 -4.34 -5.31
N THR A 183 -6.85 -4.23 -5.97
CA THR A 183 -6.78 -4.24 -7.44
C THR A 183 -7.18 -5.59 -8.03
N PHE A 184 -7.08 -6.68 -7.27
CA PHE A 184 -7.64 -7.99 -7.66
C PHE A 184 -9.18 -8.01 -7.50
N LEU A 185 -9.72 -7.43 -6.44
CA LEU A 185 -11.17 -7.40 -6.23
C LEU A 185 -11.92 -6.61 -7.31
N GLU A 186 -11.35 -5.51 -7.81
CA GLU A 186 -11.97 -4.62 -8.81
C GLU A 186 -12.47 -5.37 -10.07
N PRO A 187 -11.64 -6.07 -10.86
CA PRO A 187 -12.08 -6.73 -12.09
C PRO A 187 -12.73 -8.11 -11.86
N PHE A 188 -12.33 -8.86 -10.82
CA PHE A 188 -12.75 -10.26 -10.65
C PHE A 188 -13.98 -10.42 -9.73
N VAL A 189 -14.11 -9.54 -8.73
CA VAL A 189 -15.19 -9.64 -7.74
C VAL A 189 -16.27 -8.61 -8.00
N ILE A 190 -15.90 -7.33 -8.16
CA ILE A 190 -16.86 -6.22 -8.30
C ILE A 190 -17.27 -6.02 -9.77
N GLY A 191 -16.33 -6.17 -10.70
CA GLY A 191 -16.53 -5.89 -12.13
C GLY A 191 -16.42 -4.41 -12.50
N ALA A 192 -16.00 -3.56 -11.57
CA ALA A 192 -15.81 -2.12 -11.76
C ALA A 192 -14.46 -1.70 -11.19
N THR A 193 -13.79 -0.71 -11.80
CA THR A 193 -12.45 -0.25 -11.40
C THR A 193 -12.43 1.24 -11.09
N CYS A 194 -11.89 1.63 -9.93
CA CYS A 194 -11.80 3.03 -9.54
C CYS A 194 -10.45 3.62 -9.98
N PRO A 195 -10.42 4.66 -10.85
CA PRO A 195 -9.16 5.25 -11.31
C PRO A 195 -8.33 5.88 -10.18
N TRP A 196 -8.98 6.39 -9.13
CA TRP A 196 -8.29 6.95 -7.96
C TRP A 196 -7.64 5.86 -7.09
N CYS A 197 -8.34 4.75 -6.86
CA CYS A 197 -7.79 3.59 -6.15
C CYS A 197 -6.62 3.01 -6.93
N LEU A 198 -6.77 2.85 -8.25
CA LEU A 198 -5.73 2.36 -9.13
C LEU A 198 -4.49 3.27 -9.14
N THR A 199 -4.69 4.59 -9.18
CA THR A 199 -3.59 5.56 -9.10
C THR A 199 -2.83 5.41 -7.79
N SER A 200 -3.54 5.26 -6.67
CA SER A 200 -2.92 5.03 -5.37
C SER A 200 -2.17 3.70 -5.30
N ALA A 201 -2.71 2.63 -5.88
CA ALA A 201 -2.03 1.34 -5.96
C ALA A 201 -0.69 1.44 -6.71
N ILE A 202 -0.66 2.20 -7.80
CA ILE A 202 0.56 2.49 -8.56
C ILE A 202 1.54 3.32 -7.71
N LEU A 203 1.08 4.37 -7.02
CA LEU A 203 1.93 5.18 -6.15
C LEU A 203 2.56 4.37 -5.02
N MET A 204 1.80 3.50 -4.34
CA MET A 204 2.35 2.60 -3.33
C MET A 204 3.41 1.65 -3.92
N THR A 205 3.18 1.16 -5.13
CA THR A 205 4.13 0.27 -5.83
C THR A 205 5.44 1.00 -6.14
N ILE A 206 5.38 2.25 -6.58
CA ILE A 206 6.58 3.07 -6.81
C ILE A 206 7.29 3.36 -5.47
N LEU A 207 6.55 3.69 -4.41
CA LEU A 207 7.13 3.90 -3.08
C LEU A 207 7.85 2.64 -2.56
N PHE A 208 7.30 1.45 -2.80
CA PHE A 208 7.93 0.18 -2.46
C PHE A 208 9.23 -0.07 -3.26
N TRP A 209 9.25 0.27 -4.54
CA TRP A 209 10.46 0.19 -5.34
C TRP A 209 11.56 1.14 -4.80
N LEU A 210 11.22 2.41 -4.53
CA LEU A 210 12.15 3.40 -4.00
C LEU A 210 12.65 3.07 -2.58
N SER A 211 11.79 2.49 -1.73
CA SER A 211 12.19 2.06 -0.39
C SER A 211 13.19 0.90 -0.46
N ALA A 212 13.02 -0.03 -1.41
CA ALA A 212 13.96 -1.11 -1.65
C ALA A 212 15.32 -0.61 -2.16
N GLU A 213 15.33 0.38 -3.06
CA GLU A 213 16.57 1.04 -3.52
C GLU A 213 17.33 1.68 -2.35
N THR A 214 16.61 2.33 -1.43
CA THR A 214 17.23 2.92 -0.22
C THR A 214 17.84 1.84 0.69
N VAL A 215 17.22 0.67 0.79
CA VAL A 215 17.80 -0.45 1.55
C VAL A 215 19.07 -0.99 0.87
N GLN A 216 19.10 -1.03 -0.46
CA GLN A 216 20.28 -1.42 -1.22
C GLN A 216 21.43 -0.42 -1.06
N SER A 217 21.16 0.89 -1.09
CA SER A 217 22.19 1.90 -0.87
C SER A 217 22.79 1.79 0.53
N LEU A 218 21.96 1.56 1.55
CA LEU A 218 22.43 1.32 2.92
C LEU A 218 23.29 0.05 3.02
N ARG A 219 22.94 -1.03 2.32
CA ARG A 219 23.75 -2.26 2.29
C ARG A 219 25.12 -2.03 1.61
N LEU A 220 25.16 -1.25 0.53
CA LEU A 220 26.41 -0.87 -0.14
C LEU A 220 27.34 -0.10 0.79
N GLU A 221 26.82 0.91 1.49
CA GLU A 221 27.60 1.71 2.44
C GLU A 221 28.20 0.83 3.54
N ASN A 222 27.42 -0.10 4.09
CA ASN A 222 27.93 -1.05 5.10
C ASN A 222 28.95 -2.04 4.53
N ALA A 223 28.92 -2.37 3.24
CA ALA A 223 29.89 -3.26 2.62
C ALA A 223 31.21 -2.56 2.26
N ILE A 224 31.19 -1.24 2.02
CA ILE A 224 32.37 -0.44 1.68
C ILE A 224 33.07 0.08 2.94
N TYR A 225 32.31 0.50 3.95
CA TYR A 225 32.83 1.18 5.15
C TYR A 225 32.73 0.37 6.44
N GLY A 226 32.08 -0.80 6.42
CA GLY A 226 31.94 -1.71 7.57
C GLY A 226 32.96 -2.82 7.57
#